data_AF-A0A376MNS1-F1
#
_entry.id   AF-A0A376MNS1-F1
#
_cell.length_a   1.000
_cell.length_b   1.000
_cell.length_c   1.000
_cell.angle_alpha   90.00
_cell.angle_beta   90.00
_cell.angle_gamma   90.00
#
_symmetry.space_group_name_H-M   'P 1'
#
loop_
_entity.id
_entity.type
_entity.pdbx_description
1 polymer ?
#
loop_
_entity_poly.entity_id
_entity_poly.type
_entity_poly.pdbx_seq_one_letter_code
_entity_poly.pdbx_strand_id
1 'polypeptide(L)'
;MRQSRHRRPLPAHLPREIHRLEPEESCCPECGGELDYLGEVSAEQLELVSSALKVIRTERVKKACTKCDCIVEAPASSRPIERGIAGPGLLAAC
;
A
#
# COMPACT_ATOMS: atom_id res chain seq x y z
N MET A 1 1.49 -5.57 28.01
CA MET A 1 1.92 -4.40 27.22
C MET A 1 2.26 -4.87 25.81
N ARG A 2 1.47 -4.49 24.80
CA ARG A 2 1.72 -4.93 23.41
C ARG A 2 2.96 -4.20 22.91
N GLN A 3 4.09 -4.90 22.84
CA GLN A 3 5.26 -4.42 22.09
C GLN A 3 4.81 -4.28 20.64
N SER A 4 4.42 -3.07 20.25
CA SER A 4 4.52 -2.65 18.87
C SER A 4 5.97 -2.90 18.48
N ARG A 5 6.21 -4.00 17.76
CA ARG A 5 7.43 -4.19 16.99
C ARG A 5 7.46 -2.99 16.04
N HIS A 6 8.03 -1.88 16.50
CA HIS A 6 8.39 -0.77 15.64
C HIS A 6 9.25 -1.43 14.57
N ARG A 7 8.65 -1.64 13.40
CA ARG A 7 9.38 -2.04 12.20
C ARG A 7 10.55 -1.07 12.16
N ARG A 8 11.78 -1.58 12.25
CA ARG A 8 12.97 -0.72 12.15
C ARG A 8 12.71 0.16 10.93
N PRO A 9 12.65 1.49 11.08
CA PRO A 9 12.42 2.36 9.95
C PRO A 9 13.49 2.00 8.92
N LEU A 10 13.04 1.80 7.69
CA LEU A 10 13.93 1.40 6.62
C LEU A 10 15.09 2.41 6.53
N PRO A 11 16.31 1.95 6.21
CA PRO A 11 17.49 2.78 6.30
C PRO A 11 17.32 4.09 5.53
N ALA A 12 17.58 5.22 6.18
CA ALA A 12 17.21 6.52 5.62
C ALA A 12 17.99 6.96 4.38
N HIS A 13 19.10 6.27 4.10
CA HIS A 13 19.95 6.47 2.94
C HIS A 13 19.41 5.81 1.67
N LEU A 14 18.41 4.94 1.77
CA LEU A 14 17.80 4.33 0.59
C LEU A 14 16.87 5.34 -0.09
N PRO A 15 16.88 5.39 -1.44
CA PRO A 15 15.94 6.21 -2.18
C PRO A 15 14.50 5.76 -1.86
N ARG A 16 13.67 6.72 -1.48
CA ARG A 16 12.25 6.50 -1.17
C ARG A 16 11.41 6.97 -2.33
N GLU A 17 10.54 6.10 -2.82
CA GLU A 17 9.56 6.42 -3.84
C GLU A 17 8.18 6.39 -3.18
N ILE A 18 7.47 7.52 -3.23
CA ILE A 18 6.15 7.65 -2.61
C ILE A 18 5.10 7.55 -3.72
N HIS A 19 4.26 6.52 -3.66
CA HIS A 19 3.17 6.30 -4.59
C HIS A 19 1.86 6.54 -3.87
N ARG A 20 1.25 7.69 -4.13
CA ARG A 20 -0.11 7.96 -3.67
C ARG A 20 -1.10 7.39 -4.68
N LEU A 21 -1.89 6.42 -4.25
CA LEU A 21 -2.92 5.78 -5.06
C LEU A 21 -4.29 6.28 -4.60
N GLU A 22 -4.99 6.89 -5.54
CA GLU A 22 -6.40 7.24 -5.39
C GLU A 22 -7.29 6.10 -5.89
N PRO A 23 -8.49 5.93 -5.32
CA PRO A 23 -9.46 4.98 -5.86
C PRO A 23 -9.82 5.34 -7.30
N GLU A 24 -9.85 4.35 -8.17
CA GLU A 24 -10.25 4.50 -9.59
C GLU A 24 -11.72 4.90 -9.70
N GLU A 25 -12.53 4.46 -8.74
CA GLU A 25 -13.94 4.77 -8.64
C GLU A 25 -14.13 6.18 -8.06
N SER A 26 -14.73 7.05 -8.87
CA SER A 26 -15.14 8.39 -8.42
C SER A 26 -16.48 8.38 -7.68
N CYS A 27 -17.26 7.30 -7.82
CA CYS A 27 -18.61 7.13 -7.29
C CYS A 27 -18.76 5.75 -6.64
N CYS A 28 -19.67 5.60 -5.69
CA CYS A 28 -19.91 4.31 -5.06
C CYS A 28 -20.44 3.27 -6.07
N PRO A 29 -19.81 2.09 -6.19
CA PRO A 29 -20.23 1.07 -7.15
C PRO A 29 -21.58 0.43 -6.81
N GLU A 30 -22.02 0.48 -5.54
CA GLU A 30 -23.31 -0.10 -5.12
C GLU A 30 -24.50 0.86 -5.31
N CYS A 31 -24.33 2.15 -5.00
CA CYS A 31 -25.45 3.10 -4.97
C CYS A 31 -25.28 4.32 -5.89
N GLY A 32 -24.13 4.47 -6.55
CA GLY A 32 -23.81 5.65 -7.36
C GLY A 32 -23.66 6.95 -6.56
N GLY A 33 -23.59 6.87 -5.23
CA GLY A 33 -23.42 8.02 -4.35
C GLY A 33 -22.02 8.62 -4.38
N GLU A 34 -21.88 9.79 -3.77
CA GLU A 34 -20.59 10.46 -3.61
C GLU A 34 -19.73 9.73 -2.56
N LEU A 35 -18.43 9.71 -2.83
CA LEU A 35 -17.41 9.10 -1.99
C LEU A 35 -16.65 10.21 -1.24
N ASP A 36 -16.71 10.18 0.08
CA ASP A 36 -15.99 11.13 0.95
C ASP A 36 -14.70 10.49 1.50
N TYR A 37 -13.72 11.31 1.86
CA TYR A 37 -12.46 10.85 2.40
C TYR A 37 -12.66 10.18 3.77
N LEU A 38 -12.30 8.90 3.88
CA LEU A 38 -12.35 8.16 5.14
C LEU A 38 -10.99 8.13 5.83
N GLY A 39 -9.92 7.99 5.06
CA GLY A 39 -8.56 7.88 5.58
C GLY A 39 -7.58 7.40 4.54
N GLU A 40 -6.35 7.13 4.95
CA GLU A 40 -5.33 6.56 4.09
C GLU A 40 -4.57 5.44 4.80
N VAL A 41 -4.10 4.47 4.03
CA VAL A 41 -3.26 3.38 4.52
C VAL A 41 -1.92 3.47 3.81
N SER A 42 -0.88 3.77 4.60
CA SER A 42 0.50 3.76 4.13
C SER A 42 1.13 2.36 4.34
N ALA A 43 1.80 1.87 3.31
CA ALA A 43 2.51 0.61 3.31
C ALA A 43 3.92 0.83 2.73
N GLU A 44 4.93 0.59 3.54
CA GLU A 44 6.33 0.63 3.10
C GLU A 44 6.82 -0.77 2.73
N GLN A 45 7.56 -0.85 1.62
CA GLN A 45 8.22 -2.06 1.16
C GLN A 45 9.64 -1.76 0.68
N LEU A 46 10.54 -2.73 0.82
CA LEU A 46 11.80 -2.75 0.11
C LEU A 46 11.61 -3.48 -1.22
N GLU A 47 11.94 -2.82 -2.32
CA GLU A 47 11.92 -3.38 -3.65
C GLU A 47 13.31 -3.28 -4.28
N LEU A 48 13.71 -4.31 -5.04
CA LEU A 48 14.95 -4.30 -5.79
C LEU A 48 14.66 -3.83 -7.21
N VAL A 49 14.95 -2.57 -7.51
CA VAL A 49 14.76 -1.97 -8.83
C VAL A 49 16.13 -1.83 -9.48
N SER A 50 16.36 -2.50 -10.61
CA SER A 50 17.60 -2.39 -11.39
C SER A 50 18.87 -2.52 -10.53
N SER A 51 18.97 -3.59 -9.73
CA SER A 51 20.08 -3.88 -8.82
C SER A 51 20.28 -2.89 -7.64
N ALA A 52 19.33 -1.98 -7.40
CA ALA A 52 19.34 -1.08 -6.25
C ALA A 52 18.13 -1.33 -5.34
N LEU A 53 18.37 -1.38 -4.03
CA LEU A 53 17.28 -1.43 -3.05
C LEU A 53 16.63 -0.05 -2.93
N LYS A 54 15.33 0.01 -3.14
CA LYS A 54 14.52 1.20 -2.96
C LYS A 54 13.42 0.93 -1.95
N VAL A 55 13.03 1.96 -1.22
CA VAL A 55 11.88 1.89 -0.33
C VAL A 55 10.68 2.46 -1.08
N ILE A 56 9.72 1.60 -1.41
CA ILE A 56 8.45 2.02 -2.01
C ILE A 56 7.45 2.22 -0.87
N ARG A 57 7.00 3.46 -0.69
CA ARG A 57 5.94 3.83 0.25
C ARG A 57 4.67 4.06 -0.55
N THR A 58 3.74 3.12 -0.48
CA THR A 58 2.44 3.23 -1.14
C THR A 58 1.41 3.77 -0.15
N GLU A 59 0.79 4.90 -0.48
CA GLU A 59 -0.27 5.53 0.30
C GLU A 59 -1.60 5.33 -0.43
N ARG A 60 -2.44 4.44 0.09
CA ARG A 60 -3.72 4.11 -0.53
C ARG A 60 -4.82 4.88 0.16
N VAL A 61 -5.52 5.72 -0.58
CA VAL A 61 -6.65 6.50 -0.06
C VAL A 61 -7.88 5.59 0.05
N LYS A 62 -8.55 5.67 1.19
CA LYS A 62 -9.86 5.08 1.45
C LYS A 62 -10.91 6.18 1.37
N LYS A 63 -11.95 5.92 0.60
CA LYS A 63 -13.15 6.74 0.58
C LYS A 63 -14.34 5.91 1.05
N ALA A 64 -15.30 6.55 1.69
CA ALA A 64 -16.55 5.93 2.11
C ALA A 64 -17.72 6.64 1.46
N CYS A 65 -18.73 5.88 1.05
CA CYS A 65 -19.95 6.45 0.53
C CYS A 65 -20.80 7.02 1.67
N THR A 66 -21.26 8.26 1.51
CA THR A 66 -22.12 8.94 2.50
C THR A 66 -23.56 8.41 2.53
N LYS A 67 -23.96 7.56 1.57
CA LYS A 67 -25.33 7.05 1.44
C LYS A 67 -25.53 5.62 1.93
N CYS A 68 -24.54 4.75 1.71
CA CYS A 68 -24.64 3.32 2.01
C CYS A 68 -23.47 2.79 2.85
N ASP A 69 -22.58 3.67 3.33
CA ASP A 69 -21.39 3.32 4.10
C ASP A 69 -20.44 2.32 3.42
N CYS A 70 -20.57 2.16 2.10
CA CYS A 70 -19.67 1.34 1.29
C CYS A 70 -18.27 1.96 1.25
N ILE A 71 -17.24 1.17 1.52
CA ILE A 71 -15.86 1.63 1.58
C ILE A 71 -15.14 1.21 0.30
N VAL A 72 -14.64 2.21 -0.42
CA VAL A 72 -13.84 2.04 -1.62
C VAL A 72 -12.38 2.38 -1.28
N GLU A 73 -11.47 1.47 -1.55
CA GLU A 73 -10.03 1.67 -1.37
C GLU A 73 -9.33 1.60 -2.72
N ALA A 74 -8.26 2.39 -2.89
CA ALA A 74 -7.39 2.23 -4.06
C ALA A 74 -6.89 0.78 -4.18
N PRO A 75 -6.87 0.21 -5.41
CA PRO A 75 -6.46 -1.16 -5.63
C PRO A 75 -5.10 -1.41 -4.98
N ALA A 76 -4.99 -2.52 -4.24
CA ALA A 76 -3.70 -2.94 -3.72
C ALA A 76 -2.78 -3.16 -4.92
N SER A 77 -1.61 -2.50 -4.94
CA SER A 77 -0.62 -2.81 -5.96
C SER A 77 -0.37 -4.31 -5.92
N SER A 78 -0.55 -4.99 -7.06
CA SER A 78 -0.43 -6.44 -7.21
C SER A 78 0.96 -6.88 -6.80
N ARG A 79 1.15 -7.10 -5.50
CA ARG A 79 2.35 -7.71 -4.95
C ARG A 79 2.17 -9.20 -5.16
N PRO A 80 3.03 -9.88 -5.93
CA PRO A 80 3.03 -11.35 -6.02
C PRO A 80 3.38 -12.05 -4.70
N ILE A 81 3.57 -11.34 -3.58
CA ILE A 81 4.03 -11.93 -2.31
C ILE A 81 3.17 -11.39 -1.17
N GLU A 82 2.11 -12.14 -0.87
CA GLU A 82 1.32 -12.04 0.35
C GLU A 82 2.24 -12.45 1.52
N ARG A 83 2.68 -11.47 2.31
CA ARG A 83 3.39 -11.69 3.61
C ARG A 83 4.82 -12.27 3.56
N GLY A 84 5.66 -11.88 2.61
CA GLY A 84 7.10 -12.21 2.62
C GLY A 84 8.00 -10.98 2.66
N ILE A 85 8.90 -10.90 3.64
CA ILE A 85 10.07 -9.99 3.60
C ILE A 85 11.08 -10.58 2.61
N ALA A 86 10.71 -10.70 1.34
CA ALA A 86 11.60 -11.16 0.29
C ALA A 86 10.96 -10.80 -1.05
N GLY A 87 11.65 -9.99 -1.85
CA GLY A 87 11.31 -9.83 -3.26
C GLY A 87 11.67 -11.09 -4.07
N PRO A 88 11.19 -11.22 -5.32
CA PRO A 88 11.31 -12.42 -6.15
C PRO A 88 12.75 -12.80 -6.59
N GLY A 89 13.79 -12.10 -6.13
CA GLY A 89 15.18 -12.35 -6.48
C GLY A 89 15.91 -13.42 -5.65
N LEU A 90 15.21 -14.15 -4.77
CA LEU A 90 15.82 -15.09 -3.82
C LEU A 90 15.16 -16.48 -3.84
N LEU A 91 14.76 -16.94 -5.02
CA LEU A 91 14.37 -18.33 -5.27
C LEU A 91 15.44 -19.04 -6.11
N ALA A 92 16.66 -19.10 -5.58
CA ALA A 92 17.66 -20.05 -6.01
C ALA A 92 18.12 -20.85 -4.79
N ALA A 93 18.18 -22.17 -4.98
CA ALA A 93 18.64 -23.23 -4.08
C ALA A 93 17.64 -23.75 -3.03
N CYS A 94 16.92 -24.83 -3.38
CA CYS A 94 17.36 -26.19 -3.04
C CYS A 94 16.72 -27.21 -3.98
#